data_AF-A0A0G0J0M1-F1
#
_entry.id   AF-A0A0G0J0M1-F1
#
_cell.length_a   1.000
_cell.length_b   1.000
_cell.length_c   1.000
_cell.angle_alpha   90.00
_cell.angle_beta   90.00
_cell.angle_gamma   90.00
#
_symmetry.space_group_name_H-M   'P 1'
#
loop_
_entity.id
_entity.type
_entity.pdbx_description
1 polymer ?
#
loop_
_entity_poly.entity_id
_entity_poly.type
_entity_poly.pdbx_seq_one_letter_code
_entity_poly.pdbx_strand_id
1 'polypeptide(L)'
;MINQQIGQQLDIYGKTFLATPKTEGIKYAGSKLKILPYIVEILNELCEVENVLDGFSGSTRVSQAFAKLGYNTTSSDISVWSEVFANCYLLSGKQDKFYQEIINNLNNLKGCAGWYTENYGAKDAKKKRPFQEKNTKKLDAIRDEIEKLNLDWVDKSVILTSLIYALDSVDSTLGHYVSYLSKWSRRSYKDLFLKLPKRFENGGENKVIRGDIFGTISKNKFDFVYLDPPYGSNNEKMPPSRVRYASYYHIWTTIIKNDKPKIFGAANRREDSRDLVSGSIFEEFRKDKDGNFIAMQALKKLIQQTNSKYILLSYSSGGRVTKQELNNIINESGKLLKLVEIDYKKNVMANMSWTNKWINDNGNHREFLFLMEKKNND
;
A
#
# COMPACT_ATOMS: atom_id res chain seq x y z
N MET A 1 -27.37 -15.83 0.72
CA MET A 1 -28.01 -14.73 -0.04
C MET A 1 -27.83 -13.43 0.72
N ILE A 2 -26.72 -12.73 0.49
CA ILE A 2 -26.57 -11.32 0.85
C ILE A 2 -26.04 -10.63 -0.41
N ASN A 3 -26.93 -10.44 -1.39
CA ASN A 3 -26.71 -9.46 -2.46
C ASN A 3 -27.14 -8.11 -1.88
N GLN A 4 -26.26 -7.43 -1.15
CA GLN A 4 -26.36 -5.97 -1.12
C GLN A 4 -26.18 -5.52 -2.58
N GLN A 5 -27.13 -4.73 -3.09
CA GLN A 5 -27.01 -4.10 -4.41
C GLN A 5 -25.78 -3.19 -4.42
N ILE A 6 -24.63 -3.78 -4.73
CA ILE A 6 -23.45 -3.03 -5.09
C ILE A 6 -23.81 -2.30 -6.38
N GLY A 7 -23.68 -0.97 -6.38
CA GLY A 7 -24.13 -0.10 -7.47
C GLY A 7 -23.60 -0.55 -8.83
N GLN A 8 -24.42 -1.34 -9.52
CA GLN A 8 -24.21 -1.74 -10.90
C GLN A 8 -24.45 -0.50 -11.75
N GLN A 9 -23.42 -0.08 -12.48
CA GLN A 9 -23.52 0.99 -13.47
C GLN A 9 -23.50 0.37 -14.86
N LEU A 10 -24.21 0.99 -15.79
CA LEU A 10 -24.18 0.61 -17.20
C LEU A 10 -23.17 1.51 -17.91
N ASP A 11 -22.28 0.91 -18.69
CA ASP A 11 -21.51 1.69 -19.67
C ASP A 11 -22.40 2.12 -20.85
N ILE A 12 -21.84 2.91 -21.77
CA ILE A 12 -22.56 3.40 -22.96
C ILE A 12 -22.99 2.28 -23.91
N TYR A 13 -22.54 1.03 -23.69
CA TYR A 13 -22.89 -0.15 -24.45
C TYR A 13 -23.86 -1.07 -23.68
N GLY A 14 -24.36 -0.66 -22.51
CA GLY A 14 -25.26 -1.44 -21.68
C GLY A 14 -24.59 -2.59 -20.92
N LYS A 15 -23.26 -2.63 -20.84
CA LYS A 15 -22.54 -3.61 -20.03
C LYS A 15 -22.56 -3.18 -18.58
N THR A 16 -23.02 -4.07 -17.71
CA THR A 16 -23.02 -3.86 -16.26
C THR A 16 -21.60 -3.94 -15.74
N PHE A 17 -21.10 -2.87 -15.14
CA PHE A 17 -19.84 -2.86 -14.42
C PHE A 17 -20.06 -2.48 -12.97
N LEU A 18 -19.20 -3.01 -12.11
CA LEU A 18 -19.27 -2.75 -10.68
C LEU A 18 -18.58 -1.40 -10.41
N ALA A 19 -19.31 -0.45 -9.84
CA ALA A 19 -18.74 0.86 -9.54
C ALA A 19 -17.59 0.70 -8.53
N THR A 20 -16.36 1.05 -8.94
CA THR A 20 -15.20 0.95 -8.07
C THR A 20 -15.36 1.89 -6.87
N PRO A 21 -15.34 1.39 -5.62
CA PRO A 21 -15.52 2.24 -4.46
C PRO A 21 -14.43 3.31 -4.35
N LYS A 22 -14.81 4.52 -3.91
CA LYS A 22 -13.81 5.55 -3.59
C LYS A 22 -13.01 5.13 -2.36
N THR A 23 -11.70 5.27 -2.44
CA THR A 23 -10.76 4.92 -1.37
C THR A 23 -9.89 6.12 -0.98
N GLU A 24 -9.20 6.01 0.14
CA GLU A 24 -8.25 7.00 0.64
C GLU A 24 -6.86 6.38 0.88
N GLY A 25 -5.83 7.21 0.96
CA GLY A 25 -4.45 6.79 1.10
C GLY A 25 -3.50 7.96 0.87
N ILE A 26 -2.28 7.84 1.38
CA ILE A 26 -1.18 8.79 1.20
C ILE A 26 -0.56 8.74 -0.20
N LYS A 27 0.32 9.69 -0.53
CA LYS A 27 1.26 9.48 -1.63
C LYS A 27 2.08 8.22 -1.38
N TYR A 28 2.05 7.33 -2.36
CA TYR A 28 2.56 5.99 -2.21
C TYR A 28 3.10 5.48 -3.55
N ALA A 29 4.40 5.22 -3.60
CA ALA A 29 5.07 4.49 -4.67
C ALA A 29 4.44 3.09 -4.81
N GLY A 30 3.93 2.80 -6.01
CA GLY A 30 3.19 1.57 -6.29
C GLY A 30 1.68 1.64 -5.96
N SER A 31 1.12 2.82 -5.67
CA SER A 31 -0.32 2.95 -5.40
C SER A 31 -1.19 2.39 -6.52
N LYS A 32 -2.09 1.48 -6.15
CA LYS A 32 -2.99 0.79 -7.08
C LYS A 32 -4.26 1.53 -7.42
N LEU A 33 -4.39 2.80 -7.01
CA LEU A 33 -5.58 3.62 -7.26
C LEU A 33 -6.03 3.61 -8.73
N LYS A 34 -5.09 3.67 -9.69
CA LYS A 34 -5.41 3.67 -11.12
C LYS A 34 -5.83 2.31 -11.67
N ILE A 35 -5.33 1.21 -11.09
CA ILE A 35 -5.64 -0.15 -11.57
C ILE A 35 -6.76 -0.82 -10.75
N LEU A 36 -7.19 -0.19 -9.66
CA LEU A 36 -8.25 -0.66 -8.77
C LEU A 36 -9.54 -1.06 -9.53
N PRO A 37 -9.99 -0.33 -10.57
CA PRO A 37 -11.15 -0.75 -11.35
C PRO A 37 -10.98 -2.12 -12.01
N TYR A 38 -9.80 -2.41 -12.55
CA TYR A 38 -9.50 -3.71 -13.19
C TYR A 38 -9.45 -4.84 -12.15
N ILE A 39 -8.89 -4.57 -10.96
CA ILE A 39 -8.86 -5.55 -9.86
C ILE A 39 -10.30 -5.90 -9.44
N VAL A 40 -11.15 -4.89 -9.28
CA VAL A 40 -12.55 -5.07 -8.90
C VAL A 40 -13.35 -5.78 -9.99
N GLU A 41 -13.15 -5.43 -11.27
CA GLU A 41 -13.80 -6.10 -12.40
C GLU A 41 -13.43 -7.58 -12.45
N ILE A 42 -12.13 -7.92 -12.33
CA ILE A 42 -11.65 -9.30 -12.29
C ILE A 42 -12.27 -10.06 -11.11
N LEU A 43 -12.27 -9.48 -9.92
CA LEU A 43 -12.84 -10.13 -8.74
C LEU A 43 -14.35 -10.40 -8.92
N ASN A 44 -15.09 -9.47 -9.53
CA ASN A 44 -16.53 -9.61 -9.77
C ASN A 44 -16.88 -10.65 -10.85
N GLU A 45 -15.95 -11.00 -11.74
CA GLU A 45 -16.15 -12.07 -12.73
C GLU A 45 -16.06 -13.47 -12.10
N LEU A 46 -15.55 -13.58 -10.87
CA LEU A 46 -15.37 -14.85 -10.17
C LEU A 46 -16.63 -15.23 -9.38
N CYS A 47 -16.95 -16.51 -9.38
CA CYS A 47 -18.03 -17.06 -8.57
C CYS A 47 -17.48 -17.63 -7.25
N GLU A 48 -18.34 -17.66 -6.21
CA GLU A 48 -18.04 -18.30 -4.93
C GLU A 48 -16.83 -17.70 -4.19
N VAL A 49 -16.68 -16.37 -4.24
CA VAL A 49 -15.63 -15.65 -3.50
C VAL A 49 -16.26 -14.87 -2.37
N GLU A 50 -15.85 -15.16 -1.14
CA GLU A 50 -16.30 -14.44 0.06
C GLU A 50 -15.10 -13.92 0.87
N ASN A 51 -14.09 -14.77 1.07
CA ASN A 51 -12.90 -14.49 1.86
C ASN A 51 -11.76 -14.05 0.95
N VAL A 52 -11.34 -12.79 1.11
CA VAL A 52 -10.33 -12.18 0.24
C VAL A 52 -9.12 -11.68 1.02
N LEU A 53 -7.92 -11.84 0.44
CA LEU A 53 -6.68 -11.32 0.99
C LEU A 53 -6.09 -10.23 0.09
N ASP A 54 -5.75 -9.09 0.69
CA ASP A 54 -4.81 -8.12 0.15
C ASP A 54 -3.44 -8.35 0.82
N GLY A 55 -2.56 -9.09 0.13
CA GLY A 55 -1.33 -9.65 0.72
C GLY A 55 -0.18 -8.67 0.94
N PHE A 56 -0.28 -7.47 0.33
CA PHE A 56 0.71 -6.40 0.45
C PHE A 56 -0.04 -5.06 0.49
N SER A 57 -0.84 -4.88 1.53
CA SER A 57 -1.92 -3.89 1.53
C SER A 57 -1.45 -2.46 1.38
N GLY A 58 -0.22 -2.14 1.80
CA GLY A 58 0.35 -0.82 1.65
C GLY A 58 -0.57 0.27 2.21
N SER A 59 -0.96 1.24 1.38
CA SER A 59 -1.90 2.31 1.78
C SER A 59 -3.37 1.87 1.92
N THR A 60 -3.66 0.56 1.81
CA THR A 60 -4.97 -0.10 1.99
C THR A 60 -6.02 0.21 0.92
N ARG A 61 -5.60 0.70 -0.26
CA ARG A 61 -6.52 1.02 -1.36
C ARG A 61 -7.32 -0.20 -1.82
N VAL A 62 -6.68 -1.36 -1.98
CA VAL A 62 -7.34 -2.59 -2.41
C VAL A 62 -8.19 -3.17 -1.28
N SER A 63 -7.62 -3.28 -0.08
CA SER A 63 -8.36 -3.67 1.14
C SER A 63 -9.64 -2.86 1.38
N GLN A 64 -9.58 -1.52 1.28
CA GLN A 64 -10.76 -0.66 1.42
C GLN A 64 -11.82 -0.94 0.35
N ALA A 65 -11.41 -1.20 -0.89
CA ALA A 65 -12.35 -1.53 -1.95
C ALA A 65 -13.04 -2.85 -1.66
N PHE A 66 -12.29 -3.90 -1.34
CA PHE A 66 -12.85 -5.21 -1.02
C PHE A 66 -13.87 -5.15 0.13
N ALA A 67 -13.53 -4.47 1.22
CA ALA A 67 -14.44 -4.33 2.35
C ALA A 67 -15.70 -3.53 2.00
N LYS A 68 -15.59 -2.46 1.20
CA LYS A 68 -16.75 -1.69 0.70
C LYS A 68 -17.65 -2.47 -0.25
N LEU A 69 -17.11 -3.52 -0.86
CA LEU A 69 -17.85 -4.44 -1.72
C LEU A 69 -18.48 -5.60 -0.93
N GLY A 70 -18.29 -5.64 0.39
CA GLY A 70 -18.92 -6.63 1.27
C GLY A 70 -18.15 -7.93 1.44
N TYR A 71 -16.91 -8.04 0.94
CA TYR A 71 -16.08 -9.23 1.15
C TYR A 71 -15.51 -9.29 2.57
N ASN A 72 -15.31 -10.50 3.09
CA ASN A 72 -14.56 -10.74 4.32
C ASN A 72 -13.07 -10.48 4.03
N THR A 73 -12.63 -9.25 4.31
CA THR A 73 -11.36 -8.75 3.82
C THR A 73 -10.26 -8.91 4.86
N THR A 74 -9.20 -9.63 4.52
CA THR A 74 -7.95 -9.64 5.28
C THR A 74 -6.94 -8.71 4.65
N SER A 75 -6.49 -7.70 5.39
CA SER A 75 -5.38 -6.80 5.01
C SER A 75 -4.10 -7.29 5.66
N SER A 76 -3.06 -7.54 4.87
CA SER A 76 -1.76 -8.03 5.35
C SER A 76 -0.62 -7.18 4.82
N ASP A 77 0.27 -6.75 5.71
CA ASP A 77 1.52 -6.07 5.37
C ASP A 77 2.51 -6.17 6.53
N ILE A 78 3.80 -6.05 6.25
CA ILE A 78 4.83 -6.03 7.30
C ILE A 78 4.88 -4.67 8.03
N SER A 79 4.36 -3.62 7.40
CA SER A 79 4.51 -2.24 7.83
C SER A 79 3.46 -1.83 8.86
N VAL A 80 3.92 -1.26 9.98
CA VAL A 80 3.03 -0.73 11.03
C VAL A 80 2.09 0.38 10.53
N TRP A 81 2.51 1.17 9.55
CA TRP A 81 1.65 2.21 8.98
C TRP A 81 0.55 1.65 8.09
N SER A 82 0.76 0.48 7.47
CA SER A 82 -0.30 -0.22 6.74
C SER A 82 -1.33 -0.80 7.73
N GLU A 83 -0.86 -1.40 8.83
CA GLU A 83 -1.72 -1.85 9.94
C GLU A 83 -2.59 -0.73 10.50
N VAL A 84 -2.04 0.46 10.74
CA VAL A 84 -2.80 1.62 11.23
C VAL A 84 -3.90 2.03 10.25
N PHE A 85 -3.60 2.10 8.94
CA PHE A 85 -4.63 2.39 7.94
C PHE A 85 -5.69 1.30 7.88
N ALA A 86 -5.29 0.04 7.95
CA ALA A 86 -6.19 -1.10 7.88
C ALA A 86 -7.12 -1.15 9.09
N ASN A 87 -6.62 -0.93 10.31
CA ASN A 87 -7.44 -0.80 11.52
C ASN A 87 -8.43 0.37 11.40
N CYS A 88 -7.96 1.52 10.90
CA CYS A 88 -8.81 2.70 10.69
C CYS A 88 -9.99 2.40 9.74
N TYR A 89 -9.75 1.74 8.60
CA TYR A 89 -10.81 1.54 7.61
C TYR A 89 -11.64 0.27 7.82
N LEU A 90 -11.02 -0.82 8.29
CA LEU A 90 -11.65 -2.14 8.31
C LEU A 90 -12.26 -2.54 9.64
N LEU A 91 -11.72 -2.05 10.77
CA LEU A 91 -12.08 -2.54 12.11
C LEU A 91 -12.71 -1.48 13.01
N SER A 92 -12.53 -0.19 12.71
CA SER A 92 -13.00 0.87 13.62
C SER A 92 -14.53 1.01 13.62
N GLY A 93 -15.16 0.75 14.77
CA GLY A 93 -16.62 0.64 14.89
C GLY A 93 -17.34 1.81 15.57
N LYS A 94 -16.62 2.70 16.28
CA LYS A 94 -17.26 3.85 16.95
C LYS A 94 -17.82 4.86 15.95
N GLN A 95 -18.78 5.68 16.38
CA GLN A 95 -19.39 6.73 15.56
C GLN A 95 -18.38 7.82 15.18
N ASP A 96 -18.54 8.43 14.01
CA ASP A 96 -17.69 9.52 13.53
C ASP A 96 -17.61 10.72 14.50
N LYS A 97 -18.70 11.01 15.20
CA LYS A 97 -18.75 12.09 16.21
C LYS A 97 -17.69 11.92 17.30
N PHE A 98 -17.49 10.70 17.79
CA PHE A 98 -16.49 10.40 18.82
C PHE A 98 -15.08 10.82 18.39
N TYR A 99 -14.68 10.42 17.18
CA TYR A 99 -13.36 10.77 16.63
C TYR A 99 -13.26 12.25 16.26
N GLN A 100 -14.35 12.84 15.76
CA GLN A 100 -14.36 14.23 15.34
C GLN A 100 -14.14 15.18 16.54
N GLU A 101 -14.70 14.87 17.71
CA GLU A 101 -14.46 15.62 18.95
C GLU A 101 -12.98 15.61 19.35
N ILE A 102 -12.34 14.43 19.30
CA ILE A 102 -10.90 14.28 19.56
C ILE A 102 -10.09 15.09 18.54
N ILE A 103 -10.39 14.95 17.25
CA ILE A 103 -9.69 15.67 16.18
C ILE A 103 -9.81 17.19 16.36
N ASN A 104 -10.98 17.70 16.76
CA ASN A 104 -11.18 19.12 17.02
C ASN A 104 -10.29 19.61 18.16
N ASN A 105 -10.21 18.84 19.27
CA ASN A 105 -9.34 19.17 20.39
C ASN A 105 -7.86 19.20 19.96
N LEU A 106 -7.40 18.20 19.20
CA LEU A 106 -6.04 18.15 18.66
C LEU A 106 -5.73 19.33 17.73
N ASN A 107 -6.68 19.71 16.88
CA ASN A 107 -6.56 20.88 15.99
C ASN A 107 -6.48 22.21 16.77
N ASN A 108 -7.00 22.29 17.99
CA ASN A 108 -6.93 23.50 18.83
C ASN A 108 -5.65 23.62 19.67
N LEU A 109 -4.83 22.57 19.76
CA LEU A 109 -3.57 22.62 20.54
C LEU A 109 -2.60 23.71 20.06
N LYS A 110 -1.96 24.41 20.98
CA LYS A 110 -0.79 25.24 20.63
C LYS A 110 0.40 24.33 20.35
N GLY A 111 1.12 24.56 19.24
CA GLY A 111 2.31 23.79 18.92
C GLY A 111 3.44 24.03 19.93
N CYS A 112 4.21 22.99 20.23
CA CYS A 112 5.40 23.02 21.08
C CYS A 112 6.59 22.42 20.32
N ALA A 113 7.81 22.91 20.56
CA ALA A 113 8.99 22.30 19.93
C ALA A 113 9.38 21.05 20.71
N GLY A 114 9.53 19.93 20.02
CA GLY A 114 10.03 18.67 20.57
C GLY A 114 10.91 17.93 19.56
N TRP A 115 10.95 16.60 19.71
CA TRP A 115 11.82 15.73 18.94
C TRP A 115 11.54 15.80 17.43
N TYR A 116 10.26 15.89 17.02
CA TYR A 116 9.92 15.99 15.60
C TYR A 116 10.36 17.33 15.01
N THR A 117 10.25 18.41 15.77
CA THR A 117 10.71 19.74 15.34
C THR A 117 12.21 19.80 15.14
N GLU A 118 12.99 19.21 16.05
CA GLU A 118 14.44 19.16 15.94
C GLU A 118 14.91 18.34 14.72
N ASN A 119 14.26 17.18 14.52
CA ASN A 119 14.75 16.15 13.61
C ASN A 119 14.08 16.16 12.22
N TYR A 120 12.83 16.60 12.11
CA TYR A 120 12.06 16.63 10.86
C TYR A 120 11.53 18.01 10.50
N GLY A 121 11.78 19.03 11.32
CA GLY A 121 11.38 20.42 11.09
C GLY A 121 12.52 21.35 10.68
N ALA A 122 12.22 22.35 9.86
CA ALA A 122 13.12 23.46 9.56
C ALA A 122 12.37 24.77 9.25
N LYS A 123 13.00 25.91 9.55
CA LYS A 123 12.51 27.24 9.16
C LYS A 123 12.73 27.51 7.67
N ASP A 124 13.91 27.14 7.19
CA ASP A 124 14.30 27.25 5.79
C ASP A 124 14.53 25.88 5.17
N ALA A 125 14.47 25.81 3.85
CA ALA A 125 14.69 24.57 3.10
C ALA A 125 16.17 24.19 2.97
N LYS A 126 17.13 25.02 3.42
CA LYS A 126 18.56 24.70 3.36
C LYS A 126 18.87 23.52 4.29
N LYS A 127 18.23 23.49 5.46
CA LYS A 127 18.16 22.29 6.30
C LYS A 127 17.17 21.31 5.64
N LYS A 128 17.69 20.36 4.85
CA LYS A 128 16.89 19.34 4.13
C LYS A 128 15.97 18.59 5.09
N ARG A 129 14.71 19.01 5.18
CA ARG A 129 13.71 18.45 6.08
C ARG A 129 12.36 18.29 5.36
N PRO A 130 11.55 17.30 5.76
CA PRO A 130 10.28 17.04 5.09
C PRO A 130 9.19 18.07 5.43
N PHE A 131 9.29 18.75 6.57
CA PHE A 131 8.24 19.64 7.05
C PHE A 131 8.80 20.99 7.52
N GLN A 132 7.98 22.04 7.39
CA GLN A 132 8.29 23.33 8.01
C GLN A 132 8.14 23.24 9.53
N GLU A 133 8.96 23.98 10.26
CA GLU A 133 9.02 23.99 11.74
C GLU A 133 7.64 24.19 12.39
N LYS A 134 6.79 25.04 11.80
CA LYS A 134 5.43 25.28 12.30
C LYS A 134 4.58 24.00 12.35
N ASN A 135 4.73 23.13 11.36
CA ASN A 135 3.95 21.90 11.24
C ASN A 135 4.49 20.82 12.17
N THR A 136 5.82 20.78 12.37
CA THR A 136 6.41 19.84 13.34
C THR A 136 6.15 20.24 14.78
N LYS A 137 6.05 21.54 15.11
CA LYS A 137 5.65 21.98 16.45
C LYS A 137 4.24 21.53 16.79
N LYS A 138 3.35 21.59 15.80
CA LYS A 138 1.98 21.07 15.92
C LYS A 138 1.98 19.55 16.05
N LEU A 139 2.82 18.84 15.29
CA LEU A 139 3.00 17.39 15.38
C LEU A 139 3.48 16.95 16.78
N ASP A 140 4.50 17.60 17.33
CA ASP A 140 5.01 17.31 18.68
C ASP A 140 3.87 17.40 19.71
N ALA A 141 3.13 18.52 19.74
CA ALA A 141 2.01 18.71 20.65
C ALA A 141 0.90 17.66 20.47
N ILE A 142 0.53 17.35 19.23
CA ILE A 142 -0.51 16.36 18.93
C ILE A 142 -0.07 14.96 19.36
N ARG A 143 1.19 14.57 19.13
CA ARG A 143 1.64 13.22 19.50
C ARG A 143 1.69 13.05 21.00
N ASP A 144 2.16 14.05 21.74
CA ASP A 144 2.14 14.01 23.20
C ASP A 144 0.72 13.91 23.74
N GLU A 145 -0.25 14.60 23.12
CA GLU A 145 -1.65 14.54 23.54
C GLU A 145 -2.31 13.20 23.23
N ILE A 146 -2.07 12.61 22.06
CA ILE A 146 -2.61 11.30 21.68
C ILE A 146 -2.20 10.21 22.69
N GLU A 147 -1.00 10.27 23.28
CA GLU A 147 -0.58 9.30 24.30
C GLU A 147 -1.35 9.44 25.63
N LYS A 148 -1.89 10.62 25.95
CA LYS A 148 -2.69 10.85 27.16
C LYS A 148 -4.14 10.39 27.03
N LEU A 149 -4.65 10.29 25.80
CA LEU A 149 -6.05 9.90 25.53
C LEU A 149 -6.36 8.44 25.89
N ASN A 150 -5.34 7.59 26.05
CA ASN A 150 -5.46 6.17 26.39
C ASN A 150 -6.49 5.41 25.52
N LEU A 151 -6.49 5.70 24.22
CA LEU A 151 -7.34 5.01 23.25
C LEU A 151 -6.88 3.57 23.04
N ASP A 152 -7.82 2.66 22.82
CA ASP A 152 -7.48 1.35 22.28
C ASP A 152 -6.81 1.46 20.91
N TRP A 153 -6.14 0.40 20.48
CA TRP A 153 -5.31 0.45 19.27
C TRP A 153 -6.11 0.76 17.99
N VAL A 154 -7.34 0.27 17.88
CA VAL A 154 -8.18 0.46 16.70
C VAL A 154 -8.62 1.92 16.61
N ASP A 155 -9.08 2.49 17.71
CA ASP A 155 -9.48 3.90 17.78
C ASP A 155 -8.28 4.84 17.61
N LYS A 156 -7.16 4.52 18.25
CA LYS A 156 -5.89 5.25 18.10
C LYS A 156 -5.45 5.25 16.63
N SER A 157 -5.69 4.16 15.90
CA SER A 157 -5.37 4.06 14.48
C SER A 157 -6.18 5.03 13.62
N VAL A 158 -7.43 5.35 13.98
CA VAL A 158 -8.22 6.38 13.29
C VAL A 158 -7.58 7.77 13.44
N ILE A 159 -7.20 8.12 14.68
CA ILE A 159 -6.56 9.40 14.98
C ILE A 159 -5.17 9.51 14.33
N LEU A 160 -4.37 8.44 14.37
CA LEU A 160 -3.06 8.39 13.72
C LEU A 160 -3.17 8.46 12.19
N THR A 161 -4.19 7.82 11.59
CA THR A 161 -4.47 7.95 10.15
C THR A 161 -4.78 9.40 9.78
N SER A 162 -5.62 10.07 10.57
CA SER A 162 -5.93 11.49 10.41
C SER A 162 -4.67 12.37 10.45
N LEU A 163 -3.79 12.13 11.44
CA LEU A 163 -2.53 12.85 11.58
C LEU A 163 -1.59 12.63 10.41
N ILE A 164 -1.45 11.38 9.94
CA ILE A 164 -0.59 11.06 8.80
C ILE A 164 -1.11 11.75 7.53
N TYR A 165 -2.43 11.77 7.31
CA TYR A 165 -3.02 12.48 6.15
C TYR A 165 -2.80 13.98 6.22
N ALA A 166 -2.94 14.57 7.42
CA ALA A 166 -2.63 15.97 7.63
C ALA A 166 -1.17 16.28 7.29
N LEU A 167 -0.23 15.44 7.74
CA LEU A 167 1.20 15.59 7.44
C LEU A 167 1.50 15.40 5.95
N ASP A 168 0.94 14.37 5.32
CA ASP A 168 1.11 14.11 3.88
C ASP A 168 0.64 15.31 3.02
N SER A 169 -0.34 16.07 3.52
CA SER A 169 -0.86 17.26 2.85
C SER A 169 0.04 18.51 2.97
N VAL A 170 1.02 18.51 3.90
CA VAL A 170 1.91 19.66 4.20
C VAL A 170 3.41 19.32 4.13
N ASP A 171 3.77 18.18 3.53
CA ASP A 171 5.16 17.78 3.34
C ASP A 171 5.85 18.51 2.15
N SER A 172 7.17 18.40 2.09
CA SER A 172 8.02 18.90 1.02
C SER A 172 8.86 17.79 0.39
N THR A 173 8.18 16.73 -0.07
CA THR A 173 8.79 15.55 -0.68
C THR A 173 8.21 15.25 -2.07
N LEU A 174 8.81 14.28 -2.76
CA LEU A 174 8.30 13.68 -4.00
C LEU A 174 7.31 12.52 -3.76
N GLY A 175 6.86 12.31 -2.51
CA GLY A 175 5.99 11.19 -2.13
C GLY A 175 6.69 10.07 -1.34
N HIS A 176 7.92 10.31 -0.87
CA HIS A 176 8.68 9.42 0.01
C HIS A 176 9.66 10.20 0.89
N TYR A 177 10.19 9.59 1.95
CA TYR A 177 10.97 10.28 2.99
C TYR A 177 12.47 9.98 3.00
N VAL A 178 13.01 9.51 1.89
CA VAL A 178 14.45 9.19 1.73
C VAL A 178 15.26 10.36 1.15
N SER A 179 14.57 11.34 0.57
CA SER A 179 15.14 12.59 0.08
C SER A 179 14.07 13.69 0.04
N TYR A 180 14.50 14.95 0.11
CA TYR A 180 13.63 16.11 0.24
C TYR A 180 13.93 17.15 -0.83
N LEU A 181 12.92 17.95 -1.16
CA LEU A 181 13.07 19.04 -2.14
C LEU A 181 14.03 20.12 -1.60
N SER A 182 14.83 20.72 -2.49
CA SER A 182 15.74 21.82 -2.14
C SER A 182 15.02 23.13 -1.86
N LYS A 183 13.77 23.26 -2.31
CA LYS A 183 12.86 24.38 -2.03
C LYS A 183 11.58 23.83 -1.43
N TRP A 184 10.96 24.59 -0.53
CA TRP A 184 9.67 24.25 0.04
C TRP A 184 8.61 24.07 -1.05
N SER A 185 7.88 22.96 -0.99
CA SER A 185 6.70 22.74 -1.82
C SER A 185 5.62 23.78 -1.50
N ARG A 186 4.78 24.16 -2.47
CA ARG A 186 3.66 25.10 -2.23
C ARG A 186 2.73 24.62 -1.10
N ARG A 187 2.51 23.31 -1.00
CA ARG A 187 1.64 22.72 0.02
C ARG A 187 2.23 22.77 1.43
N SER A 188 3.55 22.77 1.57
CA SER A 188 4.22 22.84 2.88
C SER A 188 3.97 24.15 3.65
N TYR A 189 3.53 25.21 2.96
CA TYR A 189 3.15 26.47 3.57
C TYR A 189 1.76 26.45 4.20
N LYS A 190 0.95 25.40 3.98
CA LYS A 190 -0.32 25.23 4.71
C LYS A 190 -0.04 24.84 6.16
N ASP A 191 -1.01 25.11 7.02
CA ASP A 191 -0.97 24.64 8.40
C ASP A 191 -1.42 23.19 8.48
N LEU A 192 -0.78 22.44 9.38
CA LEU A 192 -1.17 21.07 9.70
C LEU A 192 -2.59 21.08 10.28
N PHE A 193 -3.52 20.40 9.60
CA PHE A 193 -4.91 20.33 10.00
C PHE A 193 -5.46 18.91 9.82
N LEU A 194 -5.89 18.30 10.92
CA LEU A 194 -6.42 16.94 10.96
C LEU A 194 -7.86 16.93 10.46
N LYS A 195 -8.18 15.90 9.68
CA LYS A 195 -9.53 15.63 9.16
C LYS A 195 -9.89 14.19 9.45
N LEU A 196 -11.14 13.94 9.79
CA LEU A 196 -11.62 12.58 9.96
C LEU A 196 -11.43 11.82 8.63
N PRO A 197 -10.77 10.64 8.63
CA PRO A 197 -10.72 9.79 7.46
C PRO A 197 -12.14 9.43 7.01
N LYS A 198 -12.38 9.30 5.71
CA LYS A 198 -13.67 8.91 5.12
C LYS A 198 -13.91 7.42 5.32
N ARG A 199 -14.13 7.06 6.59
CA ARG A 199 -14.53 5.73 7.02
C ARG A 199 -15.88 5.36 6.42
N PHE A 200 -16.20 4.10 6.53
CA PHE A 200 -17.41 3.51 6.00
C PHE A 200 -17.87 2.42 6.96
N GLU A 201 -19.16 2.11 6.92
CA GLU A 201 -19.69 0.99 7.69
C GLU A 201 -19.16 -0.32 7.09
N ASN A 202 -18.60 -1.16 7.94
CA ASN A 202 -18.09 -2.47 7.55
C ASN A 202 -19.20 -3.51 7.70
N GLY A 203 -19.51 -4.21 6.61
CA GLY A 203 -20.52 -5.28 6.59
C GLY A 203 -19.95 -6.71 6.62
N GLY A 204 -18.63 -6.87 6.48
CA GLY A 204 -17.95 -8.18 6.43
C GLY A 204 -17.05 -8.44 7.64
N GLU A 205 -16.65 -9.70 7.81
CA GLU A 205 -15.73 -10.16 8.85
C GLU A 205 -14.27 -9.82 8.52
N ASN A 206 -13.94 -8.54 8.58
CA ASN A 206 -12.61 -8.05 8.23
C ASN A 206 -11.54 -8.41 9.26
N LYS A 207 -10.30 -8.58 8.79
CA LYS A 207 -9.12 -8.88 9.62
C LYS A 207 -7.92 -8.03 9.20
N VAL A 208 -7.06 -7.72 10.16
CA VAL A 208 -5.79 -7.00 9.93
C VAL A 208 -4.64 -7.82 10.48
N ILE A 209 -3.63 -8.07 9.66
CA ILE A 209 -2.44 -8.85 10.04
C ILE A 209 -1.20 -8.01 9.73
N ARG A 210 -0.45 -7.63 10.79
CA ARG A 210 0.89 -7.08 10.62
C ARG A 210 1.92 -8.21 10.69
N GLY A 211 2.54 -8.55 9.57
CA GLY A 211 3.52 -9.63 9.53
C GLY A 211 4.08 -9.92 8.16
N ASP A 212 4.99 -10.88 8.12
CA ASP A 212 5.51 -11.42 6.87
C ASP A 212 4.41 -12.22 6.14
N ILE A 213 4.32 -12.03 4.83
CA ILE A 213 3.27 -12.64 4.00
C ILE A 213 3.29 -14.18 4.05
N PHE A 214 4.46 -14.82 4.18
CA PHE A 214 4.54 -16.28 4.30
C PHE A 214 3.93 -16.76 5.63
N GLY A 215 4.02 -15.95 6.69
CA GLY A 215 3.32 -16.20 7.94
C GLY A 215 1.81 -16.05 7.82
N THR A 216 1.33 -15.09 7.02
CA THR A 216 -0.10 -14.88 6.77
C THR A 216 -0.70 -16.04 5.96
N ILE A 217 -0.13 -16.38 4.80
CA ILE A 217 -0.72 -17.38 3.89
C ILE A 217 -0.62 -18.81 4.43
N SER A 218 0.37 -19.12 5.29
CA SER A 218 0.53 -20.47 5.85
C SER A 218 -0.51 -20.82 6.92
N LYS A 219 -1.15 -19.81 7.51
CA LYS A 219 -2.10 -19.98 8.63
C LYS A 219 -3.56 -19.78 8.23
N ASN A 220 -3.81 -19.38 7.00
CA ASN A 220 -5.14 -18.96 6.55
C ASN A 220 -5.46 -19.54 5.17
N LYS A 221 -6.75 -19.72 4.89
CA LYS A 221 -7.29 -20.10 3.59
C LYS A 221 -8.16 -18.95 3.08
N PHE A 222 -8.09 -18.69 1.78
CA PHE A 222 -8.87 -17.65 1.12
C PHE A 222 -9.51 -18.20 -0.15
N ASP A 223 -10.54 -17.52 -0.64
CA ASP A 223 -11.14 -17.85 -1.94
C ASP A 223 -10.39 -17.09 -3.06
N PHE A 224 -9.97 -15.86 -2.75
CA PHE A 224 -9.22 -14.99 -3.65
C PHE A 224 -8.08 -14.26 -2.92
N VAL A 225 -6.91 -14.20 -3.54
CA VAL A 225 -5.74 -13.49 -3.00
C VAL A 225 -5.18 -12.52 -4.04
N TYR A 226 -5.11 -11.24 -3.67
CA TYR A 226 -4.38 -10.21 -4.42
C TYR A 226 -2.94 -10.08 -3.90
N LEU A 227 -1.97 -10.20 -4.81
CA LEU A 227 -0.55 -10.10 -4.51
C LEU A 227 0.08 -8.96 -5.31
N ASP A 228 0.70 -8.01 -4.61
CA ASP A 228 1.50 -6.93 -5.18
C ASP A 228 2.80 -6.72 -4.38
N PRO A 229 3.72 -7.70 -4.39
CA PRO A 229 4.97 -7.57 -3.66
C PRO A 229 5.79 -6.36 -4.13
N PRO A 230 6.61 -5.76 -3.25
CA PRO A 230 7.50 -4.68 -3.64
C PRO A 230 8.59 -5.23 -4.58
N TYR A 231 8.44 -4.99 -5.88
CA TYR A 231 9.43 -5.40 -6.86
C TYR A 231 10.64 -4.47 -6.85
N GLY A 232 11.83 -5.03 -6.72
CA GLY A 232 13.07 -4.28 -6.94
C GLY A 232 13.15 -3.80 -8.39
N SER A 233 13.67 -2.58 -8.61
CA SER A 233 13.87 -2.05 -9.96
C SER A 233 14.89 -2.88 -10.75
N ASN A 234 14.58 -3.11 -12.02
CA ASN A 234 15.43 -3.86 -12.96
C ASN A 234 16.42 -3.00 -13.75
N ASN A 235 16.63 -1.74 -13.34
CA ASN A 235 17.41 -0.80 -14.12
C ASN A 235 18.92 -1.11 -14.01
N GLU A 236 19.46 -1.91 -14.93
CA GLU A 236 20.87 -2.35 -14.94
C GLU A 236 21.88 -1.19 -14.98
N LYS A 237 21.48 -0.03 -15.53
CA LYS A 237 22.31 1.18 -15.62
C LYS A 237 22.36 2.01 -14.34
N MET A 238 21.52 1.71 -13.35
CA MET A 238 21.64 2.26 -12.00
C MET A 238 22.17 1.16 -11.10
N PRO A 239 23.30 1.35 -10.38
CA PRO A 239 23.63 0.43 -9.29
C PRO A 239 22.39 0.35 -8.41
N PRO A 240 21.89 -0.87 -8.07
CA PRO A 240 20.57 -1.05 -7.47
C PRO A 240 20.44 -0.03 -6.36
N SER A 241 19.56 0.96 -6.58
CA SER A 241 19.45 2.12 -5.71
C SER A 241 19.23 1.55 -4.32
N ARG A 242 20.22 1.69 -3.44
CA ARG A 242 20.30 0.86 -2.23
C ARG A 242 19.08 1.03 -1.32
N VAL A 243 18.31 2.10 -1.52
CA VAL A 243 17.10 2.41 -0.78
C VAL A 243 16.01 1.36 -1.00
N ARG A 244 15.77 0.55 0.02
CA ARG A 244 14.71 -0.47 0.08
C ARG A 244 13.34 0.17 0.36
N TYR A 245 12.27 -0.51 -0.01
CA TYR A 245 10.88 -0.05 0.14
C TYR A 245 10.55 0.46 1.55
N ALA A 246 10.98 -0.29 2.57
CA ALA A 246 10.77 0.06 3.98
C ALA A 246 11.35 1.44 4.35
N SER A 247 12.40 1.89 3.65
CA SER A 247 13.00 3.20 3.85
C SER A 247 12.11 4.35 3.38
N TYR A 248 11.26 4.15 2.38
CA TYR A 248 10.46 5.25 1.79
C TYR A 248 9.49 5.87 2.79
N TYR A 249 9.02 5.11 3.76
CA TYR A 249 7.95 5.52 4.67
C TYR A 249 8.37 5.45 6.14
N HIS A 250 9.67 5.47 6.42
CA HIS A 250 10.23 5.37 7.78
C HIS A 250 9.64 6.40 8.76
N ILE A 251 9.29 7.60 8.28
CA ILE A 251 8.69 8.66 9.10
C ILE A 251 7.32 8.25 9.65
N TRP A 252 6.51 7.51 8.88
CA TRP A 252 5.23 7.00 9.37
C TRP A 252 5.43 6.01 10.51
N THR A 253 6.44 5.14 10.40
CA THR A 253 6.83 4.25 11.50
C THR A 253 7.20 5.05 12.76
N THR A 254 8.01 6.12 12.61
CA THR A 254 8.38 6.98 13.75
C THR A 254 7.18 7.67 14.39
N ILE A 255 6.26 8.21 13.60
CA ILE A 255 5.07 8.90 14.12
C ILE A 255 4.13 7.94 14.85
N ILE A 256 3.91 6.75 14.29
CA ILE A 256 3.02 5.75 14.88
C ILE A 256 3.60 5.21 16.17
N LYS A 257 4.86 4.74 16.14
CA LYS A 257 5.54 4.20 17.33
C LYS A 257 5.87 5.28 18.36
N ASN A 258 6.00 6.54 17.94
CA ASN A 258 6.42 7.67 18.77
C ASN A 258 7.72 7.39 19.56
N ASP A 259 8.60 6.59 18.99
CA ASP A 259 9.72 5.93 19.68
C ASP A 259 11.04 6.70 19.60
N LYS A 260 11.05 7.89 18.99
CA LYS A 260 12.20 8.81 18.93
C LYS A 260 13.51 8.08 18.58
N PRO A 261 13.56 7.38 17.43
CA PRO A 261 14.61 6.43 17.11
C PRO A 261 15.95 7.12 16.90
N LYS A 262 17.04 6.34 16.97
CA LYS A 262 18.32 6.78 16.40
C LYS A 262 18.17 7.01 14.90
N ILE A 263 18.72 8.12 14.41
CA ILE A 263 18.60 8.56 13.02
C ILE A 263 19.97 8.71 12.35
N PHE A 264 19.99 8.59 11.02
CA PHE A 264 21.22 8.69 10.23
C PHE A 264 21.03 9.41 8.89
N GLY A 265 22.16 9.88 8.36
CA GLY A 265 22.27 10.48 7.03
C GLY A 265 21.58 11.84 6.91
N ALA A 266 21.71 12.47 5.74
CA ALA A 266 21.20 13.83 5.51
C ALA A 266 19.67 13.94 5.61
N ALA A 267 18.96 12.84 5.37
CA ALA A 267 17.50 12.77 5.46
C ALA A 267 16.99 12.34 6.84
N ASN A 268 17.85 12.16 7.86
CA ASN A 268 17.45 11.73 9.20
C ASN A 268 16.58 10.44 9.17
N ARG A 269 17.01 9.45 8.37
CA ARG A 269 16.32 8.15 8.30
C ARG A 269 16.50 7.38 9.60
N ARG A 270 15.54 6.53 9.97
CA ARG A 270 15.69 5.64 11.14
C ARG A 270 16.84 4.65 10.92
N GLU A 271 17.67 4.42 11.93
CA GLU A 271 18.77 3.44 11.85
C GLU A 271 18.29 2.03 11.48
N ASP A 272 17.12 1.61 11.97
CA ASP A 272 16.49 0.33 11.66
C ASP A 272 15.91 0.23 10.24
N SER A 273 15.79 1.35 9.52
CA SER A 273 15.38 1.39 8.11
C SER A 273 16.60 1.41 7.17
N ARG A 274 17.78 0.99 7.62
CA ARG A 274 18.94 0.84 6.74
C ARG A 274 18.71 -0.27 5.72
N ASP A 275 19.28 -0.05 4.55
CA ASP A 275 19.12 -0.89 3.37
C ASP A 275 19.59 -2.35 3.55
N LEU A 276 20.52 -2.59 4.49
CA LEU A 276 21.03 -3.92 4.85
C LEU A 276 20.21 -4.64 5.93
N VAL A 277 19.28 -3.93 6.59
CA VAL A 277 18.51 -4.41 7.75
C VAL A 277 17.06 -4.69 7.37
N SER A 278 16.48 -3.88 6.48
CA SER A 278 15.04 -3.89 6.18
C SER A 278 14.74 -4.13 4.69
N GLY A 279 15.39 -5.14 4.10
CA GLY A 279 15.13 -5.54 2.72
C GLY A 279 14.03 -6.60 2.62
N SER A 280 13.05 -6.40 1.73
CA SER A 280 12.15 -7.47 1.33
C SER A 280 12.87 -8.49 0.44
N ILE A 281 12.58 -9.78 0.61
CA ILE A 281 13.10 -10.84 -0.27
C ILE A 281 12.68 -10.64 -1.73
N PHE A 282 11.54 -9.98 -1.96
CA PHE A 282 11.03 -9.65 -3.30
C PHE A 282 11.78 -8.48 -3.96
N GLU A 283 12.58 -7.74 -3.20
CA GLU A 283 13.45 -6.67 -3.71
C GLU A 283 14.89 -7.16 -3.97
N GLU A 284 15.21 -8.41 -3.67
CA GLU A 284 16.56 -8.95 -3.79
C GLU A 284 17.03 -8.95 -5.26
N PHE A 285 18.25 -8.46 -5.48
CA PHE A 285 18.87 -8.35 -6.79
C PHE A 285 19.91 -9.43 -7.03
N ARG A 286 20.36 -10.10 -5.96
CA ARG A 286 21.31 -11.21 -6.05
C ARG A 286 20.67 -12.44 -6.69
N LYS A 287 21.52 -13.19 -7.38
CA LYS A 287 21.23 -14.53 -7.88
C LYS A 287 21.72 -15.57 -6.87
N ASP A 288 21.09 -16.72 -6.87
CA ASP A 288 21.57 -17.89 -6.14
C ASP A 288 22.78 -18.53 -6.85
N LYS A 289 23.26 -19.66 -6.32
CA LYS A 289 24.43 -20.39 -6.84
C LYS A 289 24.21 -20.91 -8.26
N ASP A 290 22.96 -21.11 -8.65
CA ASP A 290 22.56 -21.65 -9.95
C ASP A 290 22.23 -20.54 -10.97
N GLY A 291 22.43 -19.27 -10.59
CA GLY A 291 22.23 -18.11 -11.46
C GLY A 291 20.78 -17.61 -11.53
N ASN A 292 19.87 -18.11 -10.69
CA ASN A 292 18.47 -17.67 -10.64
C ASN A 292 18.29 -16.52 -9.65
N PHE A 293 17.43 -15.55 -9.98
CA PHE A 293 17.14 -14.44 -9.07
C PHE A 293 16.43 -14.93 -7.79
N ILE A 294 16.94 -14.53 -6.62
CA ILE A 294 16.35 -14.91 -5.33
C ILE A 294 14.90 -14.41 -5.20
N ALA A 295 14.60 -13.21 -5.70
CA ALA A 295 13.24 -12.68 -5.73
C ALA A 295 12.27 -13.53 -6.56
N MET A 296 12.76 -14.17 -7.62
CA MET A 296 11.96 -15.08 -8.44
C MET A 296 11.61 -16.37 -7.68
N GLN A 297 12.57 -16.93 -6.95
CA GLN A 297 12.33 -18.09 -6.08
C GLN A 297 11.32 -17.77 -4.98
N ALA A 298 11.43 -16.57 -4.39
CA ALA A 298 10.47 -16.11 -3.39
C ALA A 298 9.06 -15.96 -3.97
N LEU A 299 8.91 -15.41 -5.18
CA LEU A 299 7.61 -15.29 -5.84
C LEU A 299 7.01 -16.66 -6.19
N LYS A 300 7.82 -17.59 -6.70
CA LYS A 300 7.41 -18.97 -6.96
C LYS A 300 6.90 -19.64 -5.68
N LYS A 301 7.68 -19.55 -4.60
CA LYS A 301 7.29 -20.05 -3.27
C LYS A 301 6.00 -19.40 -2.78
N LEU A 302 5.83 -18.09 -2.97
CA LEU A 302 4.63 -17.35 -2.56
C LEU A 302 3.37 -17.92 -3.22
N ILE A 303 3.38 -18.08 -4.55
CA ILE A 303 2.25 -18.63 -5.30
C ILE A 303 1.97 -20.09 -4.89
N GLN A 304 3.02 -20.90 -4.75
CA GLN A 304 2.89 -22.31 -4.38
C GLN A 304 2.31 -22.50 -2.96
N GLN A 305 2.76 -21.71 -1.98
CA GLN A 305 2.32 -21.81 -0.59
C GLN A 305 0.98 -21.12 -0.30
N THR A 306 0.51 -20.24 -1.18
CA THR A 306 -0.77 -19.56 -0.98
C THR A 306 -1.92 -20.56 -1.08
N ASN A 307 -2.66 -20.76 0.00
CA ASN A 307 -3.85 -21.62 0.03
C ASN A 307 -5.09 -20.83 -0.41
N SER A 308 -5.31 -20.77 -1.73
CA SER A 308 -6.44 -20.06 -2.34
C SER A 308 -6.88 -20.71 -3.64
N LYS A 309 -8.18 -20.60 -3.97
CA LYS A 309 -8.73 -21.01 -5.27
C LYS A 309 -8.22 -20.08 -6.38
N TYR A 310 -8.32 -18.77 -6.15
CA TYR A 310 -7.88 -17.75 -7.11
C TYR A 310 -6.72 -16.90 -6.57
N ILE A 311 -5.76 -16.58 -7.44
CA ILE A 311 -4.68 -15.63 -7.15
C ILE A 311 -4.64 -14.60 -8.28
N LEU A 312 -4.64 -13.32 -7.91
CA LEU A 312 -4.39 -12.20 -8.80
C LEU A 312 -3.04 -11.57 -8.47
N LEU A 313 -2.06 -11.77 -9.34
CA LEU A 313 -0.73 -11.17 -9.19
C LEU A 313 -0.64 -9.87 -10.02
N SER A 314 -0.33 -8.77 -9.35
CA SER A 314 0.07 -7.51 -10.00
C SER A 314 1.56 -7.48 -10.23
N TYR A 315 1.99 -7.10 -11.44
CA TYR A 315 3.40 -7.06 -11.79
C TYR A 315 3.73 -5.93 -12.78
N SER A 316 4.77 -5.15 -12.50
CA SER A 316 5.17 -4.02 -13.34
C SER A 316 6.23 -4.43 -14.38
N SER A 317 6.19 -3.86 -15.59
CA SER A 317 7.15 -4.14 -16.66
C SER A 317 8.60 -3.76 -16.32
N GLY A 318 8.80 -2.94 -15.28
CA GLY A 318 10.12 -2.59 -14.73
C GLY A 318 10.65 -3.54 -13.66
N GLY A 319 9.94 -4.64 -13.37
CA GLY A 319 10.36 -5.67 -12.41
C GLY A 319 11.40 -6.64 -12.99
N ARG A 320 11.99 -7.46 -12.11
CA ARG A 320 13.13 -8.36 -12.44
C ARG A 320 12.82 -9.60 -13.26
N VAL A 321 11.68 -10.20 -12.97
CA VAL A 321 11.13 -11.37 -13.62
C VAL A 321 10.48 -10.98 -14.96
N THR A 322 10.76 -11.75 -16.00
CA THR A 322 10.14 -11.60 -17.32
C THR A 322 8.72 -12.17 -17.34
N LYS A 323 7.90 -11.71 -18.30
CA LYS A 323 6.55 -12.24 -18.51
C LYS A 323 6.52 -13.76 -18.78
N GLN A 324 7.53 -14.28 -19.48
CA GLN A 324 7.63 -15.72 -19.78
C GLN A 324 7.91 -16.52 -18.51
N GLU A 325 8.84 -16.06 -17.66
CA GLU A 325 9.12 -16.69 -16.37
C GLU A 325 7.90 -16.66 -15.45
N LEU A 326 7.17 -15.54 -15.39
CA LEU A 326 5.92 -15.45 -14.61
C LEU A 326 4.86 -16.43 -15.11
N ASN A 327 4.67 -16.53 -16.43
CA ASN A 327 3.74 -17.50 -17.01
C ASN A 327 4.15 -18.94 -16.66
N ASN A 328 5.44 -19.27 -16.67
CA ASN A 328 5.92 -20.59 -16.29
C ASN A 328 5.62 -20.89 -14.82
N ILE A 329 5.92 -19.96 -13.90
CA ILE A 329 5.64 -20.11 -12.46
C ILE A 329 4.13 -20.33 -12.21
N ILE A 330 3.28 -19.58 -12.92
CA ILE A 330 1.83 -19.71 -12.82
C ILE A 330 1.36 -21.07 -13.32
N ASN A 331 1.83 -21.52 -14.49
CA ASN A 331 1.44 -22.79 -15.10
C ASN A 331 1.93 -24.02 -14.32
N GLU A 332 3.04 -23.90 -13.59
CA GLU A 332 3.49 -24.93 -12.65
C GLU A 332 2.51 -25.11 -11.47
N SER A 333 1.89 -24.02 -11.01
CA SER A 333 1.07 -23.98 -9.79
C SER A 333 -0.44 -23.98 -10.04
N GLY A 334 -0.87 -23.84 -11.29
CA GLY A 334 -2.27 -23.61 -11.64
C GLY A 334 -2.51 -23.40 -13.13
N LYS A 335 -3.70 -22.88 -13.44
CA LYS A 335 -4.10 -22.47 -14.78
C LYS A 335 -4.22 -20.95 -14.84
N LEU A 336 -3.55 -20.32 -15.80
CA LEU A 336 -3.77 -18.91 -16.10
C LEU A 336 -5.18 -18.73 -16.71
N LEU A 337 -6.02 -17.94 -16.06
CA LEU A 337 -7.38 -17.65 -16.52
C LEU A 337 -7.45 -16.36 -17.35
N LYS A 338 -6.77 -15.31 -16.88
CA LYS A 338 -6.82 -13.98 -17.51
C LYS A 338 -5.50 -13.25 -17.33
N LEU A 339 -5.08 -12.54 -18.36
CA LEU A 339 -3.96 -11.61 -18.32
C LEU A 339 -4.45 -10.24 -18.82
N VAL A 340 -4.38 -9.23 -17.96
CA VAL A 340 -4.71 -7.85 -18.32
C VAL A 340 -3.44 -7.02 -18.37
N GLU A 341 -3.24 -6.31 -19.47
CA GLU A 341 -2.13 -5.38 -19.68
C GLU A 341 -2.67 -3.95 -19.63
N ILE A 342 -2.07 -3.11 -18.78
CA ILE A 342 -2.52 -1.75 -18.52
C ILE A 342 -1.38 -0.79 -18.88
N ASP A 343 -1.59 0.02 -19.92
CA ASP A 343 -0.64 1.08 -20.30
C ASP A 343 -0.97 2.39 -19.59
N TYR A 344 -0.04 2.87 -18.75
CA TYR A 344 -0.23 4.14 -18.03
C TYR A 344 -0.31 5.37 -18.95
N LYS A 345 0.08 5.29 -20.24
CA LYS A 345 -0.01 6.42 -21.18
C LYS A 345 -1.37 6.53 -21.89
N LYS A 346 -2.21 5.49 -21.90
CA LYS A 346 -3.53 5.53 -22.55
C LYS A 346 -4.52 4.65 -21.80
N ASN A 347 -5.40 5.30 -21.03
CA ASN A 347 -6.69 4.71 -20.65
C ASN A 347 -7.52 4.53 -21.93
N VAL A 348 -7.41 3.37 -22.59
CA VAL A 348 -8.45 2.80 -23.48
C VAL A 348 -8.33 1.28 -23.36
N MET A 349 -9.46 0.62 -23.10
CA MET A 349 -9.63 -0.83 -23.06
C MET A 349 -8.95 -1.50 -24.26
N ALA A 350 -8.08 -2.48 -24.00
CA ALA A 350 -7.62 -3.45 -24.99
C ALA A 350 -7.78 -4.86 -24.42
N ASN A 351 -8.98 -5.43 -24.58
CA ASN A 351 -9.14 -6.87 -24.62
C ASN A 351 -8.54 -7.33 -25.96
N MET A 352 -7.45 -8.10 -25.97
CA MET A 352 -7.18 -9.00 -27.08
C MET A 352 -6.24 -10.16 -26.74
N SER A 353 -6.69 -11.32 -27.20
CA SER A 353 -6.10 -12.65 -27.16
C SER A 353 -4.82 -12.80 -27.99
N TRP A 354 -3.98 -13.74 -27.53
CA TRP A 354 -2.97 -14.54 -28.23
C TRP A 354 -2.54 -14.08 -29.64
N THR A 355 -1.40 -13.41 -29.73
CA THR A 355 -0.38 -13.66 -30.77
C THR A 355 0.99 -13.23 -30.27
N ASN A 356 1.96 -14.14 -30.39
CA ASN A 356 3.38 -13.90 -30.14
C ASN A 356 3.92 -12.94 -31.21
N LYS A 357 4.07 -11.65 -30.92
CA LYS A 357 5.13 -10.81 -31.51
C LYS A 357 5.30 -9.50 -30.75
N TRP A 358 6.54 -9.26 -30.34
CA TRP A 358 7.00 -8.13 -29.56
C TRP A 358 7.14 -6.87 -30.40
N ILE A 359 6.86 -5.72 -29.79
CA ILE A 359 7.56 -4.48 -30.11
C ILE A 359 8.28 -4.07 -28.83
N ASN A 360 9.61 -4.05 -28.90
CA ASN A 360 10.46 -3.28 -27.99
C ASN A 360 10.08 -1.81 -28.16
N ASP A 361 9.30 -1.27 -27.23
CA ASP A 361 9.00 0.15 -27.21
C ASP A 361 9.62 0.82 -25.98
N ASN A 362 10.59 1.68 -26.29
CA ASN A 362 11.25 2.56 -25.37
C ASN A 362 10.22 3.48 -24.66
N GLY A 363 10.00 3.27 -23.36
CA GLY A 363 9.55 4.33 -22.46
C GLY A 363 8.10 4.29 -21.94
N ASN A 364 7.39 3.15 -21.98
CA ASN A 364 6.11 2.99 -21.28
C ASN A 364 6.23 1.99 -20.12
N HIS A 365 6.02 2.45 -18.89
CA HIS A 365 5.77 1.55 -17.76
C HIS A 365 4.39 0.91 -17.97
N ARG A 366 4.34 -0.42 -18.03
CA ARG A 366 3.10 -1.20 -18.15
C ARG A 366 2.89 -1.98 -16.87
N GLU A 367 1.65 -2.14 -16.45
CA GLU A 367 1.27 -3.06 -15.37
C GLU A 367 0.55 -4.26 -15.96
N PHE A 368 0.80 -5.42 -15.39
CA PHE A 368 0.19 -6.68 -15.74
C PHE A 368 -0.57 -7.21 -14.53
N LEU A 369 -1.79 -7.68 -14.76
CA LEU A 369 -2.57 -8.44 -13.79
C LEU A 369 -2.72 -9.87 -14.31
N PHE A 370 -2.14 -10.83 -13.59
CA PHE A 370 -2.23 -12.25 -13.90
C PHE A 370 -3.23 -12.91 -12.95
N LEU A 371 -4.39 -13.27 -13.47
CA LEU A 371 -5.38 -14.07 -12.75
C LEU A 371 -5.13 -15.54 -13.02
N MET A 372 -4.95 -16.31 -11.96
CA MET A 372 -4.82 -17.76 -12.04
C MET A 372 -5.78 -18.47 -11.09
N GLU A 373 -6.15 -19.68 -11.47
CA GLU A 373 -6.82 -20.66 -10.64
C GLU A 373 -5.79 -21.72 -10.22
N LYS A 374 -5.66 -21.96 -8.92
CA LYS A 374 -4.76 -23.00 -8.43
C LYS A 374 -5.34 -24.38 -8.71
N LYS A 375 -4.46 -25.34 -8.99
CA LYS A 375 -4.87 -26.76 -8.97
C LYS A 375 -5.26 -27.10 -7.55
N ASN A 376 -6.44 -27.69 -7.36
CA ASN A 376 -6.79 -28.28 -6.09
C ASN A 376 -5.74 -29.35 -5.78
N ASN A 377 -5.08 -29.24 -4.63
CA ASN A 377 -4.35 -30.36 -4.07
C ASN A 377 -5.42 -31.20 -3.38
N ASP A 378 -6.01 -32.14 -4.14
CA ASP A 378 -6.79 -33.23 -3.54
C ASP A 378 -5.88 -34.16 -2.72
#